data_AF-A0A7S2S7I0-F1
#
_entry.id   AF-A0A7S2S7I0-F1
#
_cell.length_a   1.000
_cell.length_b   1.000
_cell.length_c   1.000
_cell.angle_alpha   90.00
_cell.angle_beta   90.00
_cell.angle_gamma   90.00
#
_symmetry.space_group_name_H-M   'P 1'
#
loop_
_entity.id
_entity.type
_entity.pdbx_description
1 polymer ?
#
loop_
_entity_poly.entity_id
_entity_poly.type
_entity_poly.pdbx_seq_one_letter_code
_entity_poly.pdbx_strand_id
1 'polypeptide(L)'
;MLSDRAKILLLCSLFLLCMGTLFTTSSFYTGNGGVGSLNAPIEKLCEKPKKFAVECLAVGRTRSQSSTNENSSKCAVKLLQVTKCERAVVKAYQKINMSGCLNYIQAAAICKSEWCEEPGERSSKACKRECGPIKKELNKCVQQNIESSFENAGLNSDGNTISKE
;
A
#
# COMPACT_ATOMS: atom_id res chain seq x y z
N MET A 1 1.41 -54.73 -26.54
CA MET A 1 0.76 -54.60 -25.22
C MET A 1 1.79 -54.06 -24.23
N LEU A 2 1.59 -52.87 -23.66
CA LEU A 2 2.47 -52.39 -22.59
C LEU A 2 2.21 -53.18 -21.31
N SER A 3 3.30 -53.60 -20.64
CA SER A 3 3.25 -54.19 -19.30
C SER A 3 2.59 -53.22 -18.32
N ASP A 4 1.80 -53.73 -17.38
CA ASP A 4 1.05 -52.89 -16.42
C ASP A 4 1.96 -51.99 -15.57
N ARG A 5 3.22 -52.40 -15.34
CA ARG A 5 4.23 -51.58 -14.68
C ARG A 5 4.58 -50.31 -15.48
N ALA A 6 4.61 -50.42 -16.81
CA ALA A 6 4.89 -49.29 -17.69
C ALA A 6 3.71 -48.29 -17.71
N LYS A 7 2.47 -48.78 -17.59
CA LYS A 7 1.27 -47.91 -17.50
C LYS A 7 1.27 -47.09 -16.22
N ILE A 8 1.62 -47.70 -15.08
CA ILE A 8 1.68 -47.02 -13.78
C ILE A 8 2.75 -45.93 -13.79
N LEU A 9 3.95 -46.23 -14.32
CA LEU A 9 5.02 -45.24 -14.43
C LEU A 9 4.63 -44.06 -15.33
N LEU A 10 3.91 -44.32 -16.42
CA LEU A 10 3.36 -43.28 -17.29
C LEU A 10 2.37 -42.38 -16.56
N LEU A 11 1.42 -42.96 -15.82
CA LEU A 11 0.45 -42.20 -15.03
C LEU A 11 1.11 -41.35 -13.94
N CYS A 12 2.10 -41.89 -13.23
CA CYS A 12 2.86 -41.13 -12.23
C CYS A 12 3.65 -39.98 -12.87
N SER A 13 4.29 -40.20 -14.02
CA SER A 13 5.00 -39.13 -14.74
C SER A 13 4.06 -38.03 -15.21
N LEU A 14 2.88 -38.38 -15.74
CA LEU A 14 1.87 -37.43 -16.19
C LEU A 14 1.32 -36.61 -15.02
N PHE A 15 1.05 -37.25 -13.88
CA PHE A 15 0.60 -36.59 -12.66
C PHE A 15 1.63 -35.60 -12.13
N LEU A 16 2.91 -35.98 -12.07
CA LEU A 16 3.99 -35.09 -11.64
C LEU A 16 4.19 -33.92 -12.60
N LEU A 17 4.00 -34.13 -13.91
CA LEU A 17 4.10 -33.08 -14.93
C LEU A 17 2.93 -32.09 -14.81
N CYS A 18 1.71 -32.59 -14.57
CA CYS A 18 0.54 -31.74 -14.29
C CYS A 18 0.70 -30.94 -12.98
N MET A 19 1.20 -31.55 -11.92
CA MET A 19 1.47 -30.83 -10.67
C MET A 19 2.60 -29.81 -10.85
N GLY A 20 3.62 -30.12 -11.64
CA GLY A 20 4.67 -29.18 -12.03
C GLY A 20 4.13 -27.96 -12.78
N THR A 21 3.14 -28.15 -13.66
CA THR A 21 2.48 -27.02 -14.34
C THR A 21 1.67 -26.13 -13.41
N LEU A 22 1.10 -26.65 -12.31
CA LEU A 22 0.38 -25.81 -11.33
C LEU A 22 1.32 -24.86 -10.57
N PHE A 23 2.59 -25.23 -10.38
CA PHE A 23 3.59 -24.37 -9.75
C PHE A 23 4.31 -23.43 -10.74
N THR A 24 4.30 -23.74 -12.04
CA THR A 24 4.92 -22.88 -13.07
C THR A 24 3.93 -21.97 -13.79
N THR A 25 2.62 -22.11 -13.59
CA THR A 25 1.64 -21.07 -13.98
C THR A 25 1.66 -19.90 -12.99
N SER A 26 2.80 -19.22 -12.86
CA SER A 26 2.91 -17.91 -12.21
C SER A 26 2.44 -16.77 -13.12
N SER A 27 1.54 -17.04 -14.05
CA SER A 27 1.08 -16.06 -15.03
C SER A 27 -0.38 -16.33 -15.38
N PHE A 28 -1.26 -16.09 -14.42
CA PHE A 28 -2.58 -15.56 -14.77
C PHE A 28 -2.32 -14.25 -15.53
N TYR A 29 -2.37 -14.34 -16.86
CA TYR A 29 -2.42 -13.19 -17.76
C TYR A 29 -3.76 -12.48 -17.52
N THR A 30 -3.81 -11.63 -16.49
CA THR A 30 -4.77 -10.52 -16.46
C THR A 30 -4.41 -9.60 -17.62
N GLY A 31 -5.27 -9.56 -18.64
CA GLY A 31 -5.08 -8.75 -19.83
C GLY A 31 -4.75 -7.30 -19.49
N ASN A 32 -3.71 -6.76 -20.11
CA ASN A 32 -3.33 -5.36 -20.36
C ASN A 32 -3.52 -4.26 -19.29
N GLY A 33 -3.95 -4.57 -18.07
CA GLY A 33 -4.06 -3.67 -16.94
C GLY A 33 -3.58 -4.42 -15.72
N GLY A 34 -2.26 -4.43 -15.50
CA GLY A 34 -1.66 -5.10 -14.35
C GLY A 34 -2.38 -4.72 -13.05
N VAL A 35 -2.46 -5.68 -12.12
CA VAL A 35 -3.08 -5.52 -10.79
C VAL A 35 -2.77 -4.13 -10.26
N GLY A 36 -3.79 -3.28 -10.13
CA GLY A 36 -3.61 -1.86 -9.89
C GLY A 36 -2.87 -1.60 -8.58
N SER A 37 -1.56 -1.39 -8.62
CA SER A 37 -0.79 -1.08 -7.42
C SER A 37 -1.19 0.31 -6.92
N LEU A 38 -1.58 0.42 -5.66
CA LEU A 38 -1.80 1.72 -5.03
C LEU A 38 -0.45 2.36 -4.73
N ASN A 39 -0.28 3.60 -5.19
CA ASN A 39 0.86 4.42 -4.83
C ASN A 39 0.64 5.05 -3.46
N ALA A 40 1.68 5.02 -2.63
CA ALA A 40 1.65 5.62 -1.30
C ALA A 40 1.68 7.16 -1.39
N PRO A 41 0.65 7.89 -0.91
CA PRO A 41 0.64 9.35 -0.87
C PRO A 41 1.40 9.84 0.36
N ILE A 42 2.70 9.55 0.43
CA ILE A 42 3.57 9.81 1.58
C ILE A 42 3.51 11.28 2.00
N GLU A 43 3.52 12.20 1.03
CA GLU A 43 3.46 13.64 1.30
C GLU A 43 2.20 14.05 2.07
N LYS A 44 1.06 13.47 1.72
CA LYS A 44 -0.22 13.76 2.37
C LYS A 44 -0.34 13.13 3.75
N LEU A 45 0.12 11.88 3.90
CA LEU A 45 0.00 11.13 5.16
C LEU A 45 1.01 11.58 6.22
N CYS A 46 2.18 12.08 5.81
CA CYS A 46 3.22 12.57 6.71
C CYS A 46 3.35 14.10 6.68
N GLU A 47 2.30 14.83 6.28
CA GLU A 47 2.33 16.29 6.14
C GLU A 47 2.61 16.99 7.48
N LYS A 48 1.91 16.59 8.55
CA LYS A 48 2.06 17.16 9.90
C LYS A 48 3.49 17.02 10.44
N PRO A 49 4.08 15.81 10.52
CA PRO A 49 5.46 15.67 10.99
C PRO A 49 6.45 16.42 10.10
N LYS A 50 6.21 16.50 8.78
CA LYS A 50 7.06 17.30 7.87
C LYS A 50 7.00 18.79 8.19
N LYS A 51 5.81 19.36 8.40
CA LYS A 51 5.66 20.77 8.81
C LYS A 51 6.42 21.06 10.10
N PHE A 52 6.25 20.22 11.12
CA PHE A 52 6.97 20.39 12.40
C PHE A 52 8.50 20.32 12.23
N ALA A 53 9.01 19.42 11.39
CA ALA A 53 10.44 19.33 11.12
C ALA A 53 10.96 20.59 10.40
N VAL A 54 10.22 21.10 9.40
CA VAL A 54 10.58 22.33 8.66
C VAL A 54 10.58 23.55 9.59
N GLU A 55 9.55 23.71 10.42
CA GLU A 55 9.47 24.79 11.40
C GLU A 55 10.63 24.75 12.39
N CYS A 56 10.99 23.57 12.89
CA CYS A 56 12.13 23.41 13.80
C CYS A 56 13.44 23.87 13.16
N LEU A 57 13.69 23.48 11.90
CA LEU A 57 14.87 23.89 11.15
C LEU A 57 14.89 25.41 10.87
N ALA A 58 13.72 26.02 10.62
CA ALA A 58 13.60 27.45 10.39
C ALA A 58 13.91 28.27 11.67
N VAL A 59 13.42 27.83 12.83
CA VAL A 59 13.71 28.47 14.13
C VAL A 59 15.18 28.33 14.53
N GLY A 60 15.81 27.20 14.18
CA GLY A 60 17.26 27.00 14.39
C GLY A 60 18.14 27.99 13.62
N ARG A 61 17.67 28.51 12.48
CA ARG A 61 18.42 29.48 11.65
C ARG A 61 18.31 30.92 12.14
N THR A 62 17.23 31.28 12.84
CA THR A 62 17.02 32.66 13.32
C THR A 62 17.67 32.93 14.68
N ARG A 63 17.97 31.91 15.48
CA ARG A 63 18.67 32.00 16.77
C ARG A 63 20.16 31.64 16.66
N SER A 64 20.93 32.47 15.96
CA SER A 64 22.40 32.33 15.87
C SER A 64 23.19 32.92 17.05
N GLN A 65 22.59 33.19 18.21
CA GLN A 65 23.35 33.64 19.38
C GLN A 65 22.83 32.94 20.65
N SER A 66 23.70 32.13 21.29
CA SER A 66 23.68 31.69 22.71
C SER A 66 23.10 30.31 23.12
N SER A 67 22.40 29.53 22.30
CA SER A 67 21.87 28.19 22.75
C SER A 67 21.88 27.10 21.68
N THR A 68 23.06 26.76 21.17
CA THR A 68 23.23 25.94 19.95
C THR A 68 23.03 24.43 20.11
N ASN A 69 23.10 23.86 21.32
CA ASN A 69 23.08 22.39 21.49
C ASN A 69 21.69 21.79 21.74
N GLU A 70 20.81 22.45 22.51
CA GLU A 70 19.48 21.88 22.82
C GLU A 70 18.53 21.89 21.61
N ASN A 71 18.51 22.96 20.82
CA ASN A 71 17.61 23.07 19.67
C ASN A 71 17.96 22.10 18.53
N SER A 72 19.26 21.83 18.32
CA SER A 72 19.72 20.84 17.33
C SER A 72 19.22 19.43 17.66
N SER A 73 19.31 19.04 18.94
CA SER A 73 18.83 17.73 19.40
C SER A 73 17.31 17.56 19.25
N LYS A 74 16.52 18.61 19.51
CA LYS A 74 15.06 18.59 19.36
C LYS A 74 14.63 18.49 17.90
N CYS A 75 15.33 19.17 16.98
CA CYS A 75 15.03 19.05 15.55
C CYS A 75 15.44 17.69 14.96
N ALA A 76 16.52 17.07 15.45
CA ALA A 76 16.89 15.71 15.07
C ALA A 76 15.78 14.70 15.43
N VAL A 77 15.14 14.85 16.58
CA VAL A 77 13.97 14.03 16.98
C VAL A 77 12.80 14.23 16.01
N LYS A 78 12.49 15.47 15.59
CA LYS A 78 11.41 15.76 14.63
C LYS A 78 11.71 15.19 13.24
N LEU A 79 12.95 15.26 12.78
CA LEU A 79 13.36 14.60 11.53
C LEU A 79 13.23 13.08 11.61
N LEU A 80 13.61 12.48 12.74
CA LEU A 80 13.43 11.05 12.97
C LEU A 80 11.94 10.65 12.94
N GLN A 81 11.05 11.51 13.46
CA GLN A 81 9.59 11.29 13.38
C GLN A 81 9.09 11.26 11.93
N VAL A 82 9.57 12.17 11.07
CA VAL A 82 9.25 12.16 9.63
C VAL A 82 9.67 10.83 9.01
N THR A 83 10.93 10.44 9.17
CA THR A 83 11.43 9.17 8.61
C THR A 83 10.65 7.96 9.13
N LYS A 84 10.22 7.98 10.40
CA LYS A 84 9.42 6.91 11.00
C LYS A 84 8.03 6.84 10.35
N CYS A 85 7.37 7.98 10.14
CA CYS A 85 6.10 8.08 9.43
C CYS A 85 6.25 7.54 7.99
N GLU A 86 7.24 8.01 7.24
CA GLU A 86 7.43 7.61 5.84
C GLU A 86 7.65 6.11 5.71
N ARG A 87 8.47 5.51 6.57
CA ARG A 87 8.67 4.05 6.61
C ARG A 87 7.39 3.30 6.96
N ALA A 88 6.59 3.80 7.90
CA ALA A 88 5.32 3.18 8.27
C ALA A 88 4.32 3.22 7.10
N VAL A 89 4.23 4.34 6.39
CA VAL A 89 3.40 4.47 5.18
C VAL A 89 3.85 3.51 4.08
N VAL A 90 5.16 3.43 3.79
CA VAL A 90 5.68 2.52 2.76
C VAL A 90 5.35 1.07 3.11
N LYS A 91 5.58 0.66 4.37
CA LYS A 91 5.23 -0.70 4.83
C LYS A 91 3.73 -0.97 4.74
N ALA A 92 2.89 0.00 5.09
CA ALA A 92 1.43 -0.12 4.98
C ALA A 92 1.02 -0.40 3.52
N TYR A 93 1.53 0.39 2.58
CA TYR A 93 1.20 0.25 1.16
C TYR A 93 1.76 -1.02 0.53
N GLN A 94 2.96 -1.48 0.95
CA GLN A 94 3.48 -2.80 0.57
C GLN A 94 2.51 -3.91 1.01
N LYS A 95 2.04 -3.87 2.27
CA LYS A 95 1.08 -4.85 2.78
C LYS A 95 -0.26 -4.78 2.05
N ILE A 96 -0.79 -3.57 1.83
CA ILE A 96 -2.04 -3.31 1.10
C ILE A 96 -2.00 -3.93 -0.30
N ASN A 97 -0.91 -3.71 -1.05
CA ASN A 97 -0.75 -4.17 -2.42
C ASN A 97 -0.49 -5.68 -2.52
N MET A 98 0.17 -6.29 -1.53
CA MET A 98 0.47 -7.72 -1.55
C MET A 98 -0.73 -8.60 -1.15
N SER A 99 -1.47 -8.22 -0.11
CA SER A 99 -2.55 -9.06 0.41
C SER A 99 -3.60 -8.31 1.22
N GLY A 100 -3.24 -7.16 1.82
CA GLY A 100 -4.10 -6.44 2.77
C GLY A 100 -5.43 -5.97 2.16
N CYS A 101 -5.42 -5.54 0.89
CA CYS A 101 -6.62 -5.05 0.19
C CYS A 101 -6.74 -5.56 -1.25
N LEU A 102 -6.06 -6.65 -1.61
CA LEU A 102 -5.94 -7.12 -2.99
C LEU A 102 -7.28 -7.27 -3.70
N ASN A 103 -8.28 -7.86 -3.05
CA ASN A 103 -9.62 -8.06 -3.62
C ASN A 103 -10.31 -6.73 -3.96
N TYR A 104 -10.22 -5.74 -3.07
CA TYR A 104 -10.81 -4.42 -3.29
C TYR A 104 -10.08 -3.62 -4.37
N ILE A 105 -8.76 -3.79 -4.45
CA ILE A 105 -7.93 -3.20 -5.50
C ILE A 105 -8.33 -3.76 -6.87
N GLN A 106 -8.45 -5.09 -6.98
CA GLN A 106 -8.89 -5.76 -8.20
C GLN A 106 -10.32 -5.34 -8.59
N ALA A 107 -11.25 -5.35 -7.63
CA ALA A 107 -12.62 -4.89 -7.88
C ALA A 107 -12.67 -3.43 -8.35
N ALA A 108 -11.84 -2.56 -7.77
CA ALA A 108 -11.77 -1.16 -8.19
C ALA A 108 -11.17 -1.01 -9.60
N ALA A 109 -10.18 -1.82 -9.96
CA ALA A 109 -9.60 -1.84 -11.29
C ALA A 109 -10.61 -2.30 -12.35
N ILE A 110 -11.30 -3.41 -12.09
CA ILE A 110 -12.37 -3.95 -12.96
C ILE A 110 -13.48 -2.91 -13.12
N CYS A 111 -13.93 -2.33 -12.01
CA CYS A 111 -15.00 -1.34 -12.08
C CYS A 111 -14.60 -0.10 -12.89
N LYS A 112 -13.35 0.35 -12.75
CA LYS A 112 -12.83 1.46 -13.54
C LYS A 112 -12.82 1.13 -15.04
N SER A 113 -12.34 -0.05 -15.42
CA SER A 113 -12.28 -0.45 -16.85
C SER A 113 -13.65 -0.63 -17.47
N GLU A 114 -14.62 -1.17 -16.72
CA GLU A 114 -15.96 -1.45 -17.25
C GLU A 114 -16.86 -0.21 -17.29
N TRP A 115 -16.74 0.68 -16.30
CA TRP A 115 -17.75 1.72 -16.08
C TRP A 115 -17.23 3.15 -16.22
N CYS A 116 -15.90 3.37 -16.25
CA CYS A 116 -15.32 4.71 -16.12
C CYS A 116 -14.39 5.12 -17.27
N GLU A 117 -14.16 4.28 -18.29
CA GLU A 117 -13.25 4.59 -19.41
C GLU A 117 -13.90 5.45 -20.50
N GLU A 118 -15.23 5.43 -20.64
CA GLU A 118 -15.91 6.23 -21.66
C GLU A 118 -16.12 7.69 -21.24
N PRO A 119 -15.69 8.67 -22.05
CA PRO A 119 -15.98 10.08 -21.78
C PRO A 119 -17.46 10.39 -22.04
N GLY A 120 -18.20 10.75 -20.99
CA GLY A 120 -19.59 11.21 -21.10
C GLY A 120 -20.29 11.36 -19.74
N GLU A 121 -21.29 12.25 -19.64
CA GLU A 121 -22.00 12.50 -18.39
C GLU A 121 -22.78 11.27 -17.87
N ARG A 122 -23.33 10.47 -18.80
CA ARG A 122 -24.01 9.20 -18.48
C ARG A 122 -23.03 8.15 -17.96
N SER A 123 -21.86 8.02 -18.59
CA SER A 123 -20.76 7.15 -18.13
C SER A 123 -20.26 7.56 -16.73
N SER A 124 -20.10 8.86 -16.48
CA SER A 124 -19.69 9.37 -15.15
C SER A 124 -20.70 9.05 -14.02
N LYS A 125 -22.01 9.15 -14.30
CA LYS A 125 -23.05 8.78 -13.33
C LYS A 125 -23.08 7.27 -13.07
N ALA A 126 -22.95 6.44 -14.11
CA ALA A 126 -22.87 4.99 -13.98
C ALA A 126 -21.62 4.57 -13.20
N CYS A 127 -20.44 5.08 -13.57
CA CYS A 127 -19.18 4.90 -12.85
C CYS A 127 -19.33 5.20 -11.35
N LYS A 128 -19.91 6.34 -10.99
CA LYS A 128 -20.08 6.71 -9.58
C LYS A 128 -21.04 5.77 -8.83
N ARG A 129 -22.10 5.31 -9.49
CA ARG A 129 -23.09 4.41 -8.90
C ARG A 129 -22.51 3.01 -8.66
N GLU A 130 -21.88 2.42 -9.67
CA GLU A 130 -21.34 1.06 -9.61
C GLU A 130 -20.02 1.01 -8.82
N CYS A 131 -19.10 1.95 -9.06
CA CYS A 131 -17.78 1.94 -8.43
C CYS A 131 -17.72 2.67 -7.09
N GLY A 132 -18.76 3.43 -6.73
CA GLY A 132 -18.84 4.17 -5.47
C GLY A 132 -18.70 3.27 -4.23
N PRO A 133 -19.50 2.19 -4.10
CA PRO A 133 -19.40 1.25 -2.99
C PRO A 133 -18.02 0.57 -2.92
N ILE A 134 -17.49 0.12 -4.06
CA ILE A 134 -16.17 -0.54 -4.14
C ILE A 134 -15.07 0.41 -3.67
N LYS A 135 -15.09 1.67 -4.13
CA LYS A 135 -14.15 2.71 -3.70
C LYS A 135 -14.24 2.98 -2.20
N LYS A 136 -15.44 2.96 -1.61
CA LYS A 136 -15.65 3.16 -0.17
C LYS A 136 -15.01 2.03 0.64
N GLU A 137 -15.25 0.77 0.24
CA GLU A 137 -14.64 -0.38 0.92
C GLU A 137 -13.12 -0.43 0.74
N LEU A 138 -12.61 -0.10 -0.45
CA LEU A 138 -11.17 0.03 -0.68
C LEU A 138 -10.55 1.08 0.25
N ASN A 139 -11.14 2.27 0.32
CA ASN A 139 -10.65 3.34 1.19
C ASN A 139 -10.65 2.92 2.67
N LYS A 140 -11.71 2.23 3.12
CA LYS A 140 -11.80 1.69 4.47
C LYS A 140 -10.68 0.69 4.74
N CYS A 141 -10.44 -0.25 3.83
CA CYS A 141 -9.37 -1.24 3.95
C CYS A 141 -7.99 -0.58 4.00
N VAL A 142 -7.73 0.40 3.12
CA VAL A 142 -6.49 1.18 3.09
C VAL A 142 -6.28 1.90 4.42
N GLN A 143 -7.32 2.59 4.91
CA GLN A 143 -7.26 3.34 6.16
C GLN A 143 -6.92 2.42 7.35
N GLN A 144 -7.59 1.28 7.47
CA GLN A 144 -7.32 0.31 8.55
C GLN A 144 -5.89 -0.22 8.52
N ASN A 145 -5.33 -0.49 7.34
CA ASN A 145 -3.94 -0.95 7.20
C ASN A 145 -2.92 0.15 7.53
N ILE A 146 -3.21 1.41 7.18
CA ILE A 146 -2.38 2.56 7.55
C ILE A 146 -2.40 2.74 9.07
N GLU A 147 -3.59 2.78 9.69
CA GLU A 147 -3.76 2.92 11.13
C GLU A 147 -3.04 1.82 11.90
N SER A 148 -3.22 0.56 11.49
CA SER A 148 -2.50 -0.57 12.09
C SER A 148 -0.98 -0.44 11.93
N SER A 149 -0.50 0.05 10.79
CA SER A 149 0.95 0.25 10.58
C SER A 149 1.50 1.40 11.40
N PHE A 150 0.70 2.46 11.60
CA PHE A 150 1.04 3.60 12.46
C PHE A 150 1.09 3.19 13.92
N GLU A 151 0.08 2.47 14.40
CA GLU A 151 0.03 1.93 15.77
C GLU A 151 1.24 1.03 16.06
N ASN A 152 1.55 0.10 15.15
CA ASN A 152 2.74 -0.75 15.25
C ASN A 152 4.06 0.04 15.23
N ALA A 153 4.06 1.22 14.61
CA ALA A 153 5.18 2.16 14.64
C ALA A 153 5.13 3.12 15.84
N GLY A 154 4.16 3.00 16.76
CA GLY A 154 3.98 3.93 17.87
C GLY A 154 3.62 5.35 17.42
N LEU A 155 2.89 5.46 16.31
CA LEU A 155 2.39 6.70 15.72
C LEU A 155 0.86 6.77 15.87
N ASN A 156 0.33 7.98 15.98
CA ASN A 156 -1.11 8.24 15.90
C ASN A 156 -1.57 8.33 14.42
N SER A 157 -2.87 8.52 14.18
CA SER A 157 -3.47 8.65 12.84
C SER A 157 -2.89 9.79 11.98
N ASP A 158 -2.25 10.76 12.61
CA ASP A 158 -1.59 11.91 11.99
C ASP A 158 -0.10 11.65 11.66
N GLY A 159 0.42 10.46 11.95
CA GLY A 159 1.82 10.11 11.73
C GLY A 159 2.79 10.68 12.78
N ASN A 160 2.29 11.24 13.88
CA ASN A 160 3.10 11.73 15.00
C ASN A 160 3.30 10.65 16.07
N THR A 161 4.36 10.71 16.86
CA THR A 161 4.55 9.76 17.96
C THR A 161 3.49 9.92 19.03
N ILE A 162 2.99 8.80 19.54
CA ILE A 162 2.12 8.77 20.72
C ILE A 162 3.01 9.11 21.93
N SER A 163 2.96 10.35 22.39
CA SER A 163 3.58 10.72 23.66
C SER A 163 2.85 9.96 24.76
N LYS A 164 3.55 9.05 25.46
CA LYS A 164 3.10 8.60 26.78
C LYS A 164 3.49 9.72 27.75
N GLU A 165 2.54 10.60 28.05
CA GLU A 165 2.61 11.42 29.27
C GLU A 165 2.42 10.53 30.50
#